data_AF-A0A094ERW3-F1
#
_entry.id   AF-A0A094ERW3-F1
#
_cell.length_a   1.000
_cell.length_b   1.000
_cell.length_c   1.000
_cell.angle_alpha   90.00
_cell.angle_beta   90.00
_cell.angle_gamma   90.00
#
_symmetry.space_group_name_H-M   'P 1'
#
loop_
_entity.id
_entity.type
_entity.pdbx_description
1 polymer ?
#
loop_
_entity_poly.entity_id
_entity_poly.type
_entity_poly.pdbx_seq_one_letter_code
_entity_poly.pdbx_strand_id
1 'polypeptide(L)'
;MESTSNESRIILAIEALKNDPKLTERAAASIYNVPRTTLADRRARKLSRRDMTANGRKLTNLEENVLLNRIIDLIKRGFSPQLEDIQDMANCLLRRALAKDPEIIRAWFALVRNTIAKYGIVDSDIYNFDETGFNETRFLMGMLLHAKVVTTSNRRNRPRTKQPGNRE
;
A
#
# COMPACT_ATOMS: atom_id res chain seq x y z
N MET A 1 -39.52 -0.37 3.73
CA MET A 1 -39.40 0.38 2.46
C MET A 1 -38.27 -0.28 1.68
N GLU A 2 -38.61 -1.11 0.70
CA GLU A 2 -37.63 -1.77 -0.16
C GLU A 2 -36.81 -0.69 -0.87
N SER A 3 -35.49 -0.71 -0.67
CA SER A 3 -34.61 0.19 -1.40
C SER A 3 -34.70 -0.15 -2.88
N THR A 4 -35.46 0.65 -3.64
CA THR A 4 -35.59 0.58 -5.10
C THR A 4 -34.30 1.05 -5.80
N SER A 5 -33.13 0.66 -5.27
CA SER A 5 -31.85 0.99 -5.88
C SER A 5 -31.66 0.10 -7.11
N ASN A 6 -31.28 0.71 -8.23
CA ASN A 6 -30.98 -0.01 -9.46
C ASN A 6 -29.90 -1.08 -9.24
N GLU A 7 -28.94 -0.84 -8.34
CA GLU A 7 -27.90 -1.83 -7.98
C GLU A 7 -28.47 -3.08 -7.30
N SER A 8 -29.48 -2.92 -6.42
CA SER A 8 -30.11 -4.07 -5.75
C SER A 8 -30.79 -5.00 -6.75
N ARG A 9 -31.47 -4.44 -7.76
CA ARG A 9 -32.08 -5.22 -8.86
C ARG A 9 -31.04 -5.92 -9.73
N ILE A 10 -29.89 -5.28 -9.95
CA ILE A 10 -28.77 -5.89 -10.69
C ILE A 10 -28.17 -7.06 -9.91
N ILE A 11 -27.99 -6.93 -8.59
CA ILE A 11 -27.45 -8.01 -7.74
C ILE A 11 -28.36 -9.24 -7.80
N LEU A 12 -29.68 -9.04 -7.65
CA LEU A 12 -30.67 -10.12 -7.76
C LEU A 12 -30.66 -10.77 -9.15
N ALA A 13 -30.53 -9.98 -10.22
CA ALA A 13 -30.43 -10.51 -11.58
C ALA A 13 -29.16 -11.34 -11.81
N ILE A 14 -28.02 -10.95 -11.23
CA ILE A 14 -26.77 -11.71 -11.29
C ILE A 14 -26.89 -13.03 -10.53
N GLU A 15 -27.55 -13.02 -9.38
CA GLU A 15 -27.79 -14.21 -8.57
C GLU A 15 -28.70 -15.22 -9.31
N ALA A 16 -29.78 -14.73 -9.93
CA ALA A 16 -30.65 -15.58 -10.76
C ALA A 16 -29.91 -16.26 -11.92
N LEU A 17 -29.00 -15.53 -12.60
CA LEU A 17 -28.17 -16.08 -13.69
C LEU A 17 -27.13 -17.11 -13.20
N LYS A 18 -26.74 -17.07 -11.92
CA LYS A 18 -25.85 -18.09 -11.35
C LYS A 18 -26.62 -19.36 -10.98
N ASN A 19 -27.84 -19.19 -10.50
CA ASN A 19 -28.67 -20.30 -10.03
C ASN A 19 -29.35 -21.07 -11.17
N ASP A 20 -29.68 -20.41 -12.27
CA ASP A 20 -30.28 -21.04 -13.45
C ASP A 20 -29.37 -20.90 -14.69
N PRO A 21 -28.68 -21.98 -15.12
CA PRO A 21 -27.82 -21.96 -16.30
C PRO A 21 -28.58 -21.87 -17.63
N LYS A 22 -29.92 -22.09 -17.65
CA LYS A 22 -30.75 -21.92 -18.86
C LYS A 22 -31.26 -20.49 -19.00
N LEU A 23 -31.21 -19.69 -17.94
CA LEU A 23 -31.67 -18.31 -17.96
C LEU A 23 -30.70 -17.45 -18.78
N THR A 24 -31.23 -16.77 -19.80
CA THR A 24 -30.43 -15.85 -20.61
C THR A 24 -30.33 -14.48 -19.96
N GLU A 25 -29.24 -13.75 -20.23
CA GLU A 25 -29.07 -12.37 -19.76
C GLU A 25 -30.20 -11.43 -20.20
N ARG A 26 -30.77 -11.66 -21.39
CA ARG A 26 -31.93 -10.89 -21.90
C ARG A 26 -33.17 -11.13 -21.05
N ALA A 27 -33.45 -12.40 -20.74
CA ALA A 27 -34.58 -12.76 -19.90
C ALA A 27 -34.42 -12.19 -18.49
N ALA A 28 -33.24 -12.37 -17.88
CA ALA A 28 -32.94 -11.78 -16.57
C ALA A 28 -33.07 -10.26 -16.56
N ALA A 29 -32.52 -9.57 -17.57
CA ALA A 29 -32.66 -8.12 -17.71
C ALA A 29 -34.12 -7.65 -17.76
N SER A 30 -34.97 -8.40 -18.48
CA SER A 30 -36.40 -8.11 -18.57
C SER A 30 -37.15 -8.37 -17.26
N ILE A 31 -36.87 -9.50 -16.59
CA ILE A 31 -37.54 -9.90 -15.34
C ILE A 31 -37.24 -8.91 -14.22
N TYR A 32 -35.98 -8.51 -14.08
CA TYR A 32 -35.53 -7.61 -13.02
C TYR A 32 -35.57 -6.13 -13.40
N ASN A 33 -36.08 -5.80 -14.60
CA ASN A 33 -36.19 -4.44 -15.13
C ASN A 33 -34.85 -3.66 -15.04
N VAL A 34 -33.77 -4.27 -15.55
CA VAL A 34 -32.43 -3.68 -15.60
C VAL A 34 -31.94 -3.62 -17.05
N PRO A 35 -31.23 -2.56 -17.48
CA PRO A 35 -30.65 -2.51 -18.81
C PRO A 35 -29.68 -3.68 -19.02
N ARG A 36 -29.84 -4.39 -20.14
CA ARG A 36 -29.02 -5.57 -20.46
C ARG A 36 -27.51 -5.25 -20.42
N THR A 37 -27.12 -4.10 -20.95
CA THR A 37 -25.72 -3.65 -20.98
C THR A 37 -25.15 -3.49 -19.58
N THR A 38 -25.89 -2.85 -18.68
CA THR A 38 -25.50 -2.69 -17.27
C THR A 38 -25.37 -4.03 -16.55
N LEU A 39 -26.31 -4.96 -16.78
CA LEU A 39 -26.25 -6.30 -16.21
C LEU A 39 -25.01 -7.08 -16.70
N ALA A 40 -24.72 -7.03 -18.01
CA ALA A 40 -23.55 -7.66 -18.60
C ALA A 40 -22.24 -7.07 -18.07
N ASP A 41 -22.13 -5.75 -17.99
CA ASP A 41 -20.96 -5.06 -17.44
C ASP A 41 -20.72 -5.43 -15.96
N ARG A 42 -21.79 -5.49 -15.17
CA ARG A 42 -21.74 -5.88 -13.74
C ARG A 42 -21.38 -7.34 -13.55
N ARG A 43 -21.90 -8.23 -14.40
CA ARG A 43 -21.50 -9.65 -14.44
C ARG A 43 -20.01 -9.79 -14.79
N ALA A 44 -19.49 -8.94 -15.66
CA ALA A 44 -18.07 -8.80 -15.98
C ALA A 44 -17.26 -8.04 -14.90
N ARG A 45 -17.83 -7.80 -13.71
CA ARG A 45 -17.23 -7.11 -12.56
C ARG A 45 -16.80 -5.66 -12.83
N LYS A 46 -17.36 -4.98 -13.83
CA LYS A 46 -17.14 -3.54 -14.00
C LYS A 46 -17.98 -2.80 -12.95
N LEU A 47 -17.36 -1.82 -12.29
CA LEU A 47 -18.01 -0.99 -11.27
C LEU A 47 -18.75 0.20 -11.90
N SER A 48 -19.66 0.83 -11.16
CA SER A 48 -20.33 2.04 -11.63
C SER A 48 -19.31 3.16 -11.69
N ARG A 49 -19.51 4.17 -12.55
CA ARG A 49 -18.64 5.36 -12.52
C ARG A 49 -18.60 6.04 -11.14
N ARG A 50 -19.67 5.92 -10.34
CA ARG A 50 -19.73 6.49 -8.98
C ARG A 50 -18.89 5.69 -7.98
N ASP A 51 -18.75 4.39 -8.20
CA ASP A 51 -18.01 3.48 -7.32
C ASP A 51 -16.58 3.18 -7.83
N MET A 52 -16.26 3.62 -9.05
CA MET A 52 -14.92 3.57 -9.59
C MET A 52 -14.01 4.54 -8.82
N THR A 53 -12.83 4.06 -8.46
CA THR A 53 -11.77 4.92 -7.93
C THR A 53 -11.31 5.90 -9.01
N ALA A 54 -11.13 7.17 -8.64
CA ALA A 54 -10.60 8.18 -9.54
C ALA A 54 -9.23 7.76 -10.12
N ASN A 55 -9.04 8.00 -11.42
CA ASN A 55 -7.77 7.73 -12.09
C ASN A 55 -6.66 8.56 -11.42
N GLY A 56 -5.52 7.93 -11.11
CA GLY A 56 -4.37 8.59 -10.48
C GLY A 56 -4.34 8.58 -8.96
N ARG A 57 -5.31 7.94 -8.29
CA ARG A 57 -5.26 7.73 -6.84
C ARG A 57 -4.13 6.75 -6.47
N LYS A 58 -3.18 7.21 -5.65
CA LYS A 58 -1.98 6.44 -5.26
C LYS A 58 -2.12 5.66 -3.95
N LEU A 59 -3.03 6.08 -3.08
CA LEU A 59 -3.28 5.45 -1.78
C LEU A 59 -4.68 4.83 -1.77
N THR A 60 -4.82 3.71 -1.07
CA THR A 60 -6.13 3.06 -0.85
C THR A 60 -6.93 3.79 0.22
N ASN A 61 -8.25 3.54 0.28
CA ASN A 61 -9.12 4.07 1.36
C ASN A 61 -8.56 3.78 2.76
N LEU A 62 -8.00 2.59 2.95
CA LEU A 62 -7.43 2.19 4.23
C LEU A 62 -6.18 3.00 4.57
N GLU A 63 -5.29 3.18 3.60
CA GLU A 63 -4.04 3.92 3.80
C GLU A 63 -4.30 5.41 4.05
N GLU A 64 -5.27 6.01 3.35
CA GLU A 64 -5.71 7.38 3.62
C GLU A 64 -6.30 7.51 5.02
N ASN A 65 -7.11 6.54 5.47
CA ASN A 65 -7.64 6.53 6.83
C ASN A 65 -6.52 6.41 7.89
N VAL A 66 -5.50 5.59 7.64
CA VAL A 66 -4.32 5.50 8.52
C VAL A 66 -3.59 6.83 8.61
N LEU A 67 -3.40 7.52 7.48
CA LEU A 67 -2.77 8.83 7.44
C LEU A 67 -3.58 9.87 8.23
N LEU A 68 -4.90 9.94 8.01
CA LEU A 68 -5.79 10.85 8.73
C LEU A 68 -5.81 10.59 10.23
N ASN A 69 -5.92 9.32 10.64
CA ASN A 69 -5.88 8.94 12.05
C ASN A 69 -4.55 9.35 12.71
N ARG A 70 -3.44 9.24 11.98
CA ARG A 70 -2.13 9.67 12.47
C ARG A 70 -2.05 11.19 12.63
N ILE A 71 -2.58 11.97 11.69
CA ILE A 71 -2.65 13.44 11.80
C ILE A 71 -3.48 13.85 13.03
N ILE A 72 -4.65 13.22 13.22
CA ILE A 72 -5.52 13.48 14.37
C ILE A 72 -4.80 13.16 15.69
N ASP A 73 -4.09 12.04 15.76
CA ASP A 73 -3.28 11.66 16.94
C ASP A 73 -2.16 12.67 17.22
N LEU A 74 -1.50 13.22 16.19
CA LEU A 74 -0.48 14.26 16.36
C LEU A 74 -1.07 15.56 16.92
N ILE A 75 -2.20 16.01 16.37
CA ILE A 75 -2.91 17.20 16.85
C ILE A 75 -3.35 17.01 18.31
N LYS A 76 -3.88 15.83 18.67
CA LYS A 76 -4.29 15.49 20.04
C LYS A 76 -3.12 15.53 21.03
N ARG A 77 -1.91 15.19 20.59
CA ARG A 77 -0.69 15.25 21.39
C ARG A 77 -0.09 16.66 21.50
N GLY A 78 -0.74 17.66 20.90
CA GLY A 78 -0.29 19.04 20.90
C GLY A 78 0.76 19.35 19.82
N PHE A 79 1.01 18.44 18.88
CA PHE A 79 1.87 18.70 17.73
C PHE A 79 1.04 19.25 16.57
N SER A 80 1.52 20.32 15.93
CA SER A 80 0.94 20.85 14.69
C SER A 80 1.77 20.33 13.50
N PRO A 81 1.44 19.15 12.92
CA PRO A 81 2.22 18.59 11.82
C PRO A 81 2.25 19.56 10.66
N GLN A 82 3.44 19.80 10.13
CA GLN A 82 3.62 20.63 8.94
C GLN A 82 3.27 19.82 7.69
N LEU A 83 3.03 20.53 6.59
CA LEU A 83 2.73 19.88 5.30
C LEU A 83 3.84 18.89 4.90
N GLU A 84 5.10 19.21 5.22
CA GLU A 84 6.26 18.35 4.97
C GLU A 84 6.18 17.03 5.76
N ASP A 85 5.82 17.08 7.04
CA ASP A 85 5.65 15.88 7.88
C ASP A 85 4.54 14.96 7.32
N ILE A 86 3.43 15.56 6.88
CA ILE A 86 2.29 14.83 6.29
C ILE A 86 2.71 14.18 4.98
N GLN A 87 3.47 14.90 4.15
CA GLN A 87 3.99 14.40 2.89
C GLN A 87 4.97 13.24 3.11
N ASP A 88 5.83 13.32 4.11
CA ASP A 88 6.74 12.25 4.48
C ASP A 88 6.00 11.01 4.97
N MET A 89 4.97 11.18 5.81
CA MET A 89 4.11 10.08 6.26
C MET A 89 3.39 9.40 5.09
N ALA A 90 2.85 10.20 4.14
CA ALA A 90 2.20 9.69 2.94
C ALA A 90 3.19 8.95 2.02
N ASN A 91 4.39 9.50 1.83
CA ASN A 91 5.45 8.87 1.04
C ASN A 91 5.94 7.57 1.68
N CYS A 92 6.02 7.50 3.01
CA CYS A 92 6.33 6.28 3.74
C CYS A 92 5.27 5.19 3.51
N LEU A 93 3.99 5.55 3.58
CA LEU A 93 2.89 4.62 3.28
C LEU A 93 2.95 4.13 1.83
N LEU A 94 3.19 5.03 0.88
CA LEU A 94 3.32 4.67 -0.53
C LEU A 94 4.51 3.74 -0.79
N ARG A 95 5.69 4.03 -0.22
CA ARG A 95 6.86 3.15 -0.31
C ARG A 95 6.57 1.77 0.27
N ARG A 96 5.85 1.72 1.40
CA ARG A 96 5.45 0.45 2.01
C ARG A 96 4.46 -0.33 1.15
N ALA A 97 3.54 0.35 0.47
CA ALA A 97 2.62 -0.26 -0.47
C ALA A 97 3.37 -0.84 -1.69
N LEU A 98 4.32 -0.09 -2.25
CA LEU A 98 5.17 -0.54 -3.36
C LEU A 98 6.08 -1.70 -2.94
N ALA A 99 6.63 -1.70 -1.72
CA ALA A 99 7.42 -2.82 -1.21
C ALA A 99 6.63 -4.12 -1.01
N LYS A 100 5.29 -4.05 -1.00
CA LYS A 100 4.40 -5.22 -1.00
C LYS A 100 4.05 -5.70 -2.40
N ASP A 101 4.53 -5.04 -3.45
CA ASP A 101 4.35 -5.51 -4.82
C ASP A 101 5.03 -6.88 -4.97
N PRO A 102 4.27 -7.95 -5.27
CA PRO A 102 4.83 -9.28 -5.45
C PRO A 102 5.94 -9.33 -6.50
N GLU A 103 5.91 -8.46 -7.51
CA GLU A 103 6.94 -8.40 -8.55
C GLU A 103 8.27 -7.85 -8.02
N ILE A 104 8.23 -6.81 -7.19
CA ILE A 104 9.44 -6.23 -6.57
C ILE A 104 10.07 -7.23 -5.60
N ILE A 105 9.24 -7.92 -4.81
CA ILE A 105 9.71 -8.97 -3.90
C ILE A 105 10.34 -10.12 -4.70
N ARG A 106 9.70 -10.58 -5.77
CA ARG A 106 10.23 -11.64 -6.64
C ARG A 106 11.53 -11.23 -7.33
N ALA A 107 11.62 -10.00 -7.82
CA ALA A 107 12.83 -9.46 -8.44
C ALA A 107 13.98 -9.39 -7.43
N TRP A 108 13.71 -8.99 -6.19
CA TRP A 108 14.69 -9.00 -5.11
C TRP A 108 15.18 -10.43 -4.79
N PHE A 109 14.27 -11.39 -4.62
CA PHE A 109 14.65 -12.80 -4.42
C PHE A 109 15.40 -13.40 -5.62
N ALA A 110 15.07 -13.00 -6.84
CA ALA A 110 15.81 -13.41 -8.04
C ALA A 110 17.25 -12.86 -8.04
N LEU A 111 17.43 -11.59 -7.66
CA LEU A 111 18.75 -10.96 -7.53
C LEU A 111 19.59 -11.64 -6.45
N VAL A 112 18.99 -11.95 -5.29
CA VAL A 112 19.65 -12.68 -4.20
C VAL A 112 20.11 -14.06 -4.69
N ARG A 113 19.23 -14.83 -5.34
CA ARG A 113 19.59 -16.15 -5.91
C ARG A 113 20.71 -16.06 -6.96
N ASN A 114 20.67 -15.07 -7.84
CA ASN A 114 21.74 -14.86 -8.83
C ASN A 114 23.07 -14.50 -8.18
N THR A 115 23.04 -13.77 -7.06
CA THR A 115 24.25 -13.38 -6.31
C THR A 115 24.84 -14.59 -5.58
N ILE A 116 24.00 -15.40 -4.92
CA ILE A 116 24.40 -16.67 -4.29
C ILE A 116 25.06 -17.59 -5.33
N ALA A 117 24.43 -17.76 -6.49
CA ALA A 117 24.97 -18.57 -7.57
C ALA A 117 26.28 -18.01 -8.15
N LYS A 118 26.39 -16.69 -8.33
CA LYS A 118 27.57 -16.01 -8.87
C LYS A 118 28.79 -16.16 -7.96
N TYR A 119 28.59 -16.09 -6.65
CA TYR A 119 29.68 -16.15 -5.67
C TYR A 119 29.85 -17.55 -5.05
N GLY A 120 29.08 -18.54 -5.52
CA GLY A 120 29.17 -19.92 -5.02
C GLY A 120 28.91 -20.03 -3.52
N ILE A 121 28.02 -19.18 -2.98
CA ILE A 121 27.70 -19.16 -1.55
C ILE A 121 26.93 -20.44 -1.23
N VAL A 122 27.49 -21.26 -0.34
CA VAL A 122 26.86 -22.52 0.08
C VAL A 122 25.75 -22.19 1.08
N ASP A 123 24.65 -22.93 1.07
CA ASP A 123 23.53 -22.71 2.01
C ASP A 123 23.97 -22.74 3.49
N SER A 124 25.06 -23.44 3.81
CA SER A 124 25.68 -23.46 5.15
C SER A 124 26.36 -22.13 5.54
N ASP A 125 26.76 -21.33 4.56
CA ASP A 125 27.36 -20.00 4.74
C ASP A 125 26.28 -18.89 4.77
N ILE A 126 25.04 -19.23 4.39
CA ILE A 126 23.88 -18.37 4.59
C ILE A 126 23.48 -18.50 6.06
N TYR A 127 24.18 -17.75 6.91
CA TYR A 127 23.87 -17.70 8.34
C TYR A 127 22.40 -17.30 8.51
N ASN A 128 21.67 -18.13 9.27
CA ASN A 128 20.23 -18.05 9.38
C ASN A 128 19.81 -16.64 9.80
N PHE A 129 18.92 -16.02 9.03
CA PHE A 129 18.20 -14.84 9.46
C PHE A 129 16.94 -15.30 10.20
N ASP A 130 17.10 -16.25 11.15
CA ASP A 130 16.01 -16.84 11.91
C ASP A 130 15.50 -15.84 12.93
N GLU A 131 14.37 -15.23 12.57
CA GLU A 131 13.30 -14.73 13.44
C GLU A 131 13.62 -13.65 14.48
N THR A 132 14.77 -13.67 15.17
CA THR A 132 15.29 -12.57 16.00
C THR A 132 15.67 -11.36 15.15
N GLY A 133 16.37 -11.59 14.02
CA GLY A 133 16.77 -10.53 13.09
C GLY A 133 15.62 -9.89 12.34
N PHE A 134 14.57 -10.64 11.98
CA PHE A 134 13.39 -10.10 11.29
C PHE A 134 12.48 -9.29 12.21
N ASN A 135 12.37 -9.68 13.49
CA ASN A 135 11.60 -8.95 14.49
C ASN A 135 12.31 -7.68 14.98
N GLU A 136 13.64 -7.74 15.19
CA GLU A 136 14.46 -6.55 15.45
C GLU A 136 14.53 -5.63 14.23
N THR A 137 14.67 -6.16 13.00
CA THR A 137 14.61 -5.32 11.80
C THR A 137 13.21 -4.82 11.50
N ARG A 138 12.12 -5.42 11.99
CA ARG A 138 10.77 -4.84 11.89
C ARG A 138 10.60 -3.64 12.83
N PHE A 139 11.18 -3.72 14.04
CA PHE A 139 11.28 -2.58 14.96
C PHE A 139 12.25 -1.51 14.44
N LEU A 140 13.39 -1.89 13.88
CA LEU A 140 14.40 -0.98 13.32
C LEU A 140 14.05 -0.45 11.92
N MET A 141 13.30 -1.15 11.08
CA MET A 141 12.81 -0.63 9.78
C MET A 141 11.76 0.48 9.98
N GLY A 142 11.10 0.51 11.14
CA GLY A 142 10.33 1.66 11.60
C GLY A 142 11.19 2.86 12.05
N MET A 143 12.48 2.65 12.36
CA MET A 143 13.43 3.67 12.84
C MET A 143 14.48 4.09 11.78
N LEU A 144 14.85 3.22 10.85
CA LEU A 144 15.96 3.40 9.90
C LEU A 144 15.64 4.32 8.72
N LEU A 145 14.39 4.79 8.60
CA LEU A 145 14.05 5.82 7.60
C LEU A 145 14.67 7.20 7.95
N HIS A 146 15.37 7.33 9.09
CA HIS A 146 16.08 8.56 9.49
C HIS A 146 17.58 8.38 9.83
N ALA A 147 18.20 7.24 9.54
CA ALA A 147 19.64 7.09 9.73
C ALA A 147 20.41 7.40 8.44
N LYS A 148 20.76 8.68 8.24
CA LYS A 148 21.79 9.05 7.27
C LYS A 148 23.11 8.40 7.69
N VAL A 149 23.51 7.32 7.01
CA VAL A 149 24.82 6.71 7.18
C VAL A 149 25.88 7.71 6.70
N VAL A 150 26.49 8.42 7.63
CA VAL A 150 27.66 9.27 7.37
C VAL A 150 28.89 8.36 7.40
N THR A 151 29.31 7.88 6.23
CA THR A 151 30.63 7.26 6.08
C THR A 151 31.73 8.33 6.21
N THR A 152 32.83 7.96 6.86
CA THR A 152 33.94 8.85 7.21
C THR A 152 34.76 9.37 6.02
N SER A 153 34.43 9.00 4.78
CA SER A 153 35.13 9.47 3.59
C SER A 153 34.59 10.78 3.01
N ASN A 154 33.47 11.32 3.52
CA ASN A 154 32.82 12.49 2.92
C ASN A 154 32.85 13.76 3.81
N ARG A 155 33.98 14.02 4.46
CA ARG A 155 34.29 15.33 5.05
C ARG A 155 35.30 16.07 4.17
N ARG A 156 34.84 16.65 3.07
CA ARG A 156 35.54 17.76 2.42
C ARG A 156 34.78 19.06 2.67
N ASN A 157 35.45 19.94 3.41
CA ASN A 157 35.30 21.40 3.47
C ASN A 157 34.03 22.00 4.08
N ARG A 158 34.01 22.11 5.42
CA ARG A 158 33.70 23.37 6.12
C ARG A 158 34.10 23.31 7.60
N PRO A 159 35.05 24.10 8.10
CA PRO A 159 35.26 24.21 9.54
C PRO A 159 34.06 24.92 10.16
N ARG A 160 33.43 24.33 11.17
CA ARG A 160 32.56 25.08 12.09
C ARG A 160 33.42 25.64 13.20
N THR A 161 33.41 26.96 13.34
CA THR A 161 33.98 27.71 14.46
C THR A 161 33.37 27.18 15.77
N LYS A 162 34.23 26.71 16.68
CA LYS A 162 33.83 26.40 18.06
C LYS A 162 33.59 27.74 18.78
N GLN A 163 32.43 27.90 19.40
CA GLN A 163 32.24 28.99 20.36
C GLN A 163 33.08 28.72 21.63
N PRO A 164 33.73 29.74 22.20
CA PRO A 164 34.53 29.60 23.41
C PRO A 164 33.64 29.41 24.64
N GLY A 165 34.14 28.61 25.59
CA GLY A 165 33.40 28.11 26.73
C GLY A 165 33.14 29.10 27.84
N ASN A 166 32.44 28.61 28.87
CA ASN A 166 32.45 29.19 30.20
C ASN A 166 32.86 28.10 31.20
N ARG A 167 34.02 28.31 31.81
CA ARG A 167 34.39 27.77 33.12
C ARG A 167 33.93 28.80 34.13
N GLU A 168 33.02 28.40 35.00
CA GLU A 168 33.14 28.58 36.45
C GLU A 168 32.66 27.29 37.12
#